data_AF-A0A392S8J1-F1
#
_entry.id   AF-A0A392S8J1-F1
#
_cell.length_a   1.000
_cell.length_b   1.000
_cell.length_c   1.000
_cell.angle_alpha   90.00
_cell.angle_beta   90.00
_cell.angle_gamma   90.00
#
_symmetry.space_group_name_H-M   'P 1'
#
loop_
_entity.id
_entity.type
_entity.pdbx_description
1 polymer ?
#
loop_
_entity_poly.entity_id
_entity_poly.type
_entity_poly.pdbx_seq_one_letter_code
_entity_poly.pdbx_strand_id
1 'polypeptide(L)'
;MIDDDEEKMVSDDDDDEIPIGRSLSEEAEVEVEVFNNVVCKEITAGKVKVWPKKGKISSGKLSVKYAILNRIGAANWVPTKHTS
;
A
#
# COMPACT_ATOMS: atom_id res chain seq x y z
N MET A 1 -22.25 -35.38 -46.10
CA MET A 1 -21.70 -36.25 -45.04
C MET A 1 -20.53 -35.47 -44.51
N ILE A 2 -20.84 -34.67 -43.48
CA ILE A 2 -20.37 -34.87 -42.10
C ILE A 2 -18.93 -34.38 -42.06
N ASP A 3 -18.77 -33.06 -41.89
CA ASP A 3 -18.60 -32.40 -40.59
C ASP A 3 -17.28 -32.83 -39.97
N ASP A 4 -16.24 -32.05 -40.24
CA ASP A 4 -15.05 -31.97 -39.40
C ASP A 4 -14.65 -30.49 -39.34
N ASP A 5 -15.59 -29.68 -38.83
CA ASP A 5 -15.26 -28.42 -38.17
C ASP A 5 -14.49 -28.78 -36.90
N GLU A 6 -13.18 -28.94 -37.03
CA GLU A 6 -12.29 -28.92 -35.88
C GLU A 6 -12.15 -27.44 -35.46
N GLU A 7 -13.15 -26.96 -34.72
CA GLU A 7 -12.99 -25.80 -33.86
C GLU A 7 -11.84 -26.12 -32.90
N LYS A 8 -10.64 -25.73 -33.31
CA LYS A 8 -9.51 -25.68 -32.41
C LYS A 8 -9.84 -24.62 -31.39
N MET A 9 -10.33 -25.10 -30.25
CA MET A 9 -10.48 -24.37 -29.00
C MET A 9 -9.29 -23.43 -28.86
N VAL A 10 -9.57 -22.15 -29.05
CA VAL A 10 -8.74 -21.08 -28.54
C VAL A 10 -8.77 -21.28 -27.03
N SER A 11 -7.73 -21.90 -26.50
CA SER A 11 -7.37 -21.65 -25.13
C SER A 11 -6.82 -20.23 -25.12
N ASP A 12 -7.72 -19.28 -24.90
CA ASP A 12 -7.42 -17.97 -24.33
C ASP A 12 -6.88 -18.24 -22.91
N ASP A 13 -5.69 -18.85 -22.84
CA ASP A 13 -4.79 -18.69 -21.71
C ASP A 13 -4.13 -17.31 -21.89
N ASP A 14 -4.98 -16.27 -21.95
CA ASP A 14 -4.64 -14.99 -21.37
C ASP A 14 -4.50 -15.28 -19.88
N ASP A 15 -3.33 -15.81 -19.50
CA ASP A 15 -2.75 -15.55 -18.19
C ASP A 15 -2.66 -14.03 -18.10
N ASP A 16 -3.79 -13.42 -17.72
CA ASP A 16 -3.87 -12.11 -17.12
C ASP A 16 -2.96 -12.21 -15.89
N GLU A 17 -1.66 -12.05 -16.10
CA GLU A 17 -0.73 -11.68 -15.07
C GLU A 17 -1.30 -10.40 -14.49
N ILE A 18 -2.07 -10.55 -13.42
CA ILE A 18 -2.49 -9.48 -12.53
C ILE A 18 -1.21 -8.71 -12.25
N PRO A 19 -1.03 -7.48 -12.76
CA PRO A 19 0.22 -6.79 -12.61
C PRO A 19 0.44 -6.59 -11.11
N ILE A 20 1.39 -7.33 -10.52
CA ILE A 20 1.92 -7.13 -9.17
C ILE A 20 2.84 -5.90 -9.22
N GLY A 21 2.32 -4.81 -9.75
CA GLY A 21 2.96 -3.53 -9.81
C GLY A 21 1.93 -2.55 -9.29
N ARG A 22 2.26 -1.84 -8.21
CA ARG A 22 1.51 -0.62 -7.87
C ARG A 22 1.49 0.24 -9.13
N SER A 23 0.37 0.29 -9.82
CA SER A 23 0.14 1.31 -10.84
C SER A 23 0.22 2.64 -10.09
N LEU A 24 1.35 3.32 -10.22
CA LEU A 24 1.43 4.75 -9.96
C LEU A 24 0.60 5.40 -11.06
N SER A 25 -0.73 5.28 -10.96
CA SER A 25 -1.59 6.27 -11.58
C SER A 25 -1.16 7.57 -10.90
N GLU A 26 -0.62 8.51 -11.68
CA GLU A 26 -0.36 9.87 -11.27
C GLU A 26 -1.71 10.54 -10.96
N GLU A 27 -2.37 10.05 -9.92
CA GLU A 27 -3.51 10.69 -9.30
C GLU A 27 -2.90 11.90 -8.60
N ALA A 28 -2.91 13.02 -9.35
CA ALA A 28 -2.39 14.33 -9.00
C ALA A 28 -1.99 14.39 -7.53
N GLU A 29 -0.70 14.24 -7.24
CA GLU A 29 -0.18 14.38 -5.89
C GLU A 29 -0.58 15.78 -5.46
N VAL A 30 -1.69 15.88 -4.73
CA VAL A 30 -2.05 17.11 -4.05
C VAL A 30 -0.91 17.25 -3.06
N GLU A 31 0.04 18.13 -3.37
CA GLU A 31 1.04 18.61 -2.43
C GLU A 31 0.28 19.34 -1.33
N VAL A 32 -0.38 18.56 -0.46
CA VAL A 32 -0.90 19.07 0.78
C VAL A 32 0.35 19.25 1.61
N GLU A 33 0.77 20.51 1.76
CA GLU A 33 1.84 20.90 2.67
C GLU A 33 1.36 20.65 4.12
N VAL A 34 1.29 19.37 4.53
CA VAL A 34 0.88 18.99 5.87
C VAL A 34 2.10 19.08 6.77
N PHE A 35 2.09 20.04 7.69
CA PHE A 35 3.14 20.14 8.68
C PHE A 35 3.22 18.87 9.56
N ASN A 36 4.43 18.37 9.82
CA ASN A 36 4.66 17.14 10.59
C ASN A 36 3.90 17.09 11.93
N ASN A 37 3.68 18.23 12.58
CA ASN A 37 2.93 18.29 13.84
C ASN A 37 1.42 18.11 13.64
N VAL A 38 0.86 18.51 12.49
CA VAL A 38 -0.53 18.26 12.13
C VAL A 38 -0.72 16.76 11.89
N VAL A 39 0.17 16.14 11.10
CA VAL A 39 0.18 14.68 10.92
C VAL A 39 0.30 13.97 12.27
N CYS A 40 1.21 14.42 13.14
CA CYS A 40 1.44 13.80 14.44
C CYS A 40 0.18 13.83 15.32
N LYS A 41 -0.51 14.98 15.37
CA LYS A 41 -1.77 15.12 16.09
C LYS A 41 -2.83 14.20 15.51
N GLU A 42 -2.98 14.18 14.20
CA GLU A 42 -3.99 13.37 13.51
C GLU A 42 -3.79 11.88 13.80
N ILE A 43 -2.59 11.35 13.56
CA ILE A 43 -2.33 9.91 13.68
C ILE A 43 -2.36 9.39 15.11
N THR A 44 -2.18 10.29 16.09
CA THR A 44 -2.16 9.94 17.52
C THR A 44 -3.40 10.37 18.29
N ALA A 45 -4.44 10.87 17.60
CA ALA A 45 -5.61 11.48 18.24
C ALA A 45 -5.22 12.54 19.30
N GLY A 46 -4.23 13.37 18.96
CA GLY A 46 -3.72 14.45 19.80
C GLY A 46 -2.81 14.03 20.96
N LYS A 47 -2.57 12.72 21.18
CA LYS A 47 -1.69 12.22 22.24
C LYS A 47 -0.23 12.68 22.05
N VAL A 48 0.19 12.88 20.80
CA VAL A 48 1.49 13.46 20.45
C VAL A 48 1.25 14.73 19.62
N LYS A 49 1.73 15.86 20.13
CA LYS A 49 1.46 17.19 19.53
C LYS A 49 2.51 17.61 18.51
N VAL A 50 3.72 17.08 18.63
CA VAL A 50 4.89 17.46 17.84
C VAL A 50 5.60 16.19 17.42
N TRP A 51 6.02 16.11 16.17
CA TRP A 51 6.76 14.95 15.70
C TRP A 51 8.09 14.80 16.46
N PRO A 52 8.45 13.61 16.97
CA PRO A 52 9.71 13.41 17.67
C PRO A 52 10.89 13.77 16.77
N LYS A 53 11.76 14.70 17.20
CA LYS A 53 13.00 15.04 16.47
C LYS A 53 13.98 13.87 16.38
N LYS A 54 13.88 12.92 17.31
CA LYS A 54 14.66 11.68 17.36
C LYS A 54 13.75 10.52 17.73
N GLY A 55 13.94 9.39 17.06
CA GLY A 55 13.16 8.17 17.31
C GLY A 55 11.86 8.10 16.50
N LYS A 56 11.05 7.09 16.84
CA LYS A 56 9.77 6.79 16.17
C LYS A 56 8.60 7.06 17.12
N ILE A 57 7.42 7.34 16.57
CA ILE A 57 6.18 7.34 17.35
C ILE A 57 5.88 5.90 17.76
N SER A 58 5.65 5.68 19.05
CA SER A 58 5.26 4.36 19.56
C SER A 58 3.86 3.99 19.04
N SER A 59 3.68 2.76 18.55
CA SER A 59 2.39 2.26 18.05
C SER A 59 1.27 2.35 19.10
N GLY A 60 1.58 2.29 20.40
CA GLY A 60 0.60 2.45 21.48
C GLY A 60 0.01 3.87 21.59
N LYS A 61 0.64 4.86 20.94
CA LYS A 61 0.12 6.24 20.88
C LYS A 61 -0.75 6.50 19.65
N LEU A 62 -0.83 5.57 18.70
CA LEU A 62 -1.67 5.74 17.51
C LEU A 62 -3.17 5.72 17.88
N SER A 63 -3.98 6.38 17.07
CA SER A 63 -5.43 6.15 17.09
C SER A 63 -5.75 4.77 16.48
N VAL A 64 -6.95 4.26 16.73
CA VAL A 64 -7.34 2.90 16.32
C VAL A 64 -7.16 2.68 14.81
N LYS A 65 -7.59 3.65 13.99
CA LYS A 65 -7.44 3.63 12.53
C LYS A 65 -5.99 3.40 12.10
N TYR A 66 -5.05 4.16 12.67
CA TYR A 66 -3.64 4.09 12.30
C TYR A 66 -2.91 2.92 12.94
N ALA A 67 -3.36 2.44 14.11
CA ALA A 67 -2.82 1.23 14.73
C ALA A 67 -3.11 -0.01 13.87
N ILE A 68 -4.32 -0.13 13.34
CA ILE A 68 -4.70 -1.21 12.41
C ILE A 68 -3.87 -1.14 11.13
N LEU A 69 -3.77 0.05 10.53
CA LEU A 69 -2.97 0.26 9.32
C LEU A 69 -1.49 -0.11 9.54
N ASN A 70 -0.89 0.31 10.65
CA ASN A 70 0.47 -0.04 11.01
C ASN A 70 0.64 -1.57 11.15
N ARG A 71 -0.35 -2.27 11.70
CA ARG A 71 -0.31 -3.74 11.84
C ARG A 71 -0.39 -4.44 10.49
N ILE A 72 -1.26 -4.00 9.59
CA ILE A 72 -1.37 -4.53 8.23
C ILE A 72 -0.07 -4.30 7.47
N GLY A 73 0.45 -3.06 7.52
CA GLY A 73 1.72 -2.72 6.88
C GLY A 73 2.88 -3.58 7.39
N ALA A 74 2.97 -3.79 8.71
CA ALA A 74 3.99 -4.64 9.29
C ALA A 74 3.85 -6.12 8.90
N ALA A 75 2.63 -6.63 8.74
CA ALA A 75 2.38 -8.02 8.34
C ALA A 75 2.67 -8.27 6.85
N ASN A 76 2.39 -7.28 6.00
CA ASN A 76 2.55 -7.40 4.55
C ASN A 76 3.93 -6.94 4.07
N TRP A 77 4.75 -6.34 4.93
CA TRP A 77 6.06 -5.84 4.57
C TRP A 77 7.00 -7.00 4.24
N VAL A 78 7.33 -7.18 2.96
CA VAL A 78 8.38 -8.09 2.50
C VAL A 78 9.71 -7.36 2.60
N PRO A 79 10.69 -7.84 3.40
CA PRO A 79 12.01 -7.24 3.43
C PRO A 79 12.69 -7.40 2.07
N THR A 80 12.89 -6.31 1.34
CA THR A 80 13.74 -6.33 0.15
C THR A 80 15.20 -6.25 0.59
N LYS A 81 15.99 -7.24 0.18
CA LYS A 81 17.45 -7.17 0.31
C LYS A 81 17.99 -6.44 -0.92
N HIS A 82 18.29 -5.16 -0.76
CA HIS A 82 19.18 -4.49 -1.72
C HIS A 82 20.61 -4.76 -1.24
N THR A 83 21.32 -5.64 -1.94
CA THR A 83 22.78 -5.73 -1.77
C THR A 83 23.37 -4.53 -2.48
N SER A 84 24.29 -3.84 -1.82
CA SER A 84 25.05 -2.74 -2.43
C SER A 84 26.17 -3.27 -3.32
#